data_AF-A0A9P9W9D4-F1
#
_entry.id   AF-A0A9P9W9D4-F1
#
_cell.length_a   1.000
_cell.length_b   1.000
_cell.length_c   1.000
_cell.angle_alpha   90.00
_cell.angle_beta   90.00
_cell.angle_gamma   90.00
#
_symmetry.space_group_name_H-M   'P 1'
#
loop_
_entity.id
_entity.type
_entity.pdbx_description
1 polymer ?
#
loop_
_entity_poly.entity_id
_entity_poly.type
_entity_poly.pdbx_seq_one_letter_code
_entity_poly.pdbx_strand_id
1 'polypeptide(L)'
;MSCELEPNVTIGAPKYNAQYWQFSEALANNTNCSESTYLRPDAAGSIVPWPYALAWLLIHAPLVLIRVTRWQKVQVLSLVLAAISMGWSVEAYLSTQRRPEEVLVWTPLTIILDVGAVIQLAYLIVENVKERMTQGEKARRFVTIWQAFEALMVGMFRPQEFQLQSSASIIGPKRTDDSKSSADHVETIIEGDVEDQSKGKATSSDPVSRGKAFIVILSLLFFVGLVALQIIGLVFAISGLSSRNELKSVWCSPMFESFAIDIVDGNCRTQPVTSSASKGIGCIELSGDKQAGWIVGTVAVLTFSLMLEFTDLLILTFVESHTKWRGVKMKRPWCTMFCGIAILIFYVIYGLLESSRLPSGMTEVVWVFRKDPSLTFETACRGTITPAGVRGSMMGWTDGFLANWGRVYFG
;
A
#
# COMPACT_ATOMS: atom_id res chain seq x y z
N MET A 1 13.53 -3.46 39.42
CA MET A 1 12.12 -3.04 39.38
C MET A 1 11.50 -3.48 40.69
N SER A 2 11.11 -2.54 41.54
CA SER A 2 10.39 -2.78 42.80
C SER A 2 8.94 -2.37 42.60
N CYS A 3 8.09 -3.32 42.24
CA CYS A 3 6.66 -3.11 42.17
C CYS A 3 6.04 -3.59 43.48
N GLU A 4 5.46 -2.67 44.24
CA GLU A 4 4.67 -3.00 45.43
C GLU A 4 3.25 -3.34 44.99
N LEU A 5 3.04 -4.60 44.61
CA LEU A 5 1.70 -5.13 44.37
C LEU A 5 1.09 -5.56 45.70
N GLU A 6 -0.22 -5.36 45.87
CA GLU A 6 -0.91 -5.88 47.05
C GLU A 6 -0.81 -7.41 47.07
N PRO A 7 -0.56 -8.04 48.23
CA PRO A 7 -0.33 -9.47 48.34
C PRO A 7 -1.48 -10.31 47.79
N ASN A 8 -2.72 -9.80 47.88
CA ASN A 8 -3.94 -10.49 47.47
C ASN A 8 -4.35 -10.19 46.01
N VAL A 9 -3.54 -9.47 45.24
CA VAL A 9 -3.79 -9.27 43.80
C VAL A 9 -3.80 -10.62 43.11
N THR A 10 -4.82 -10.84 42.29
CA THR A 10 -4.95 -12.05 41.48
C THR A 10 -3.94 -11.99 40.33
N ILE A 11 -3.22 -13.09 40.14
CA ILE A 11 -2.23 -13.27 39.09
C ILE A 11 -2.80 -14.20 38.02
N GLY A 12 -2.94 -13.67 36.81
CA GLY A 12 -3.45 -14.37 35.64
C GLY A 12 -4.97 -14.51 35.62
N ALA A 13 -5.46 -15.32 34.68
CA ALA A 13 -6.90 -15.57 34.53
C ALA A 13 -7.50 -16.26 35.77
N PRO A 14 -8.79 -16.00 36.10
CA PRO A 14 -9.44 -16.53 37.31
C PRO A 14 -9.33 -18.05 37.48
N LYS A 15 -9.25 -18.80 36.38
CA LYS A 15 -9.09 -20.26 36.37
C LYS A 15 -7.83 -20.77 37.09
N TYR A 16 -6.79 -19.94 37.21
CA TYR A 16 -5.54 -20.35 37.88
C TYR A 16 -5.60 -20.18 39.40
N ASN A 17 -6.54 -19.38 39.91
CA ASN A 17 -6.71 -19.02 41.31
C ASN A 17 -5.36 -18.70 41.99
N ALA A 18 -4.50 -17.95 41.29
CA ALA A 18 -3.17 -17.61 41.76
C ALA A 18 -3.16 -16.20 42.35
N GLN A 19 -2.44 -16.01 43.46
CA GLN A 19 -2.32 -14.74 44.18
C GLN A 19 -0.85 -14.33 44.26
N TYR A 20 -0.59 -13.02 44.27
CA TYR A 20 0.78 -12.48 44.20
C TYR A 20 1.68 -13.01 45.32
N TRP A 21 1.17 -13.15 46.55
CA TRP A 21 1.94 -13.68 47.69
C TRP A 21 2.49 -15.10 47.46
N GLN A 22 1.87 -15.92 46.61
CA GLN A 22 2.35 -17.28 46.31
C GLN A 22 3.70 -17.27 45.59
N PHE A 23 4.07 -16.15 44.97
CA PHE A 23 5.32 -15.99 44.24
C PHE A 23 6.41 -15.28 45.05
N SER A 24 6.18 -14.96 46.32
CA SER A 24 7.10 -14.12 47.11
C SER A 24 8.52 -14.72 47.22
N GLU A 25 8.63 -16.04 47.36
CA GLU A 25 9.92 -16.73 47.42
C GLU A 25 10.64 -16.67 46.07
N ALA A 26 9.92 -16.91 44.96
CA ALA A 26 10.50 -16.84 43.62
C ALA A 26 10.94 -15.41 43.25
N LEU A 27 10.17 -14.41 43.66
CA LEU A 27 10.52 -12.99 43.49
C LEU A 27 11.76 -12.61 44.31
N ALA A 28 11.86 -13.10 45.55
CA ALA A 28 13.02 -12.87 46.42
C ALA A 28 14.32 -13.46 45.84
N ASN A 29 14.22 -14.59 45.15
CA ASN A 29 15.36 -15.23 44.48
C ASN A 29 15.86 -14.43 43.26
N ASN A 30 15.07 -13.51 42.71
CA ASN A 30 15.43 -12.63 41.59
C ASN A 30 16.09 -13.37 40.41
N THR A 31 15.53 -14.54 40.08
CA THR A 31 16.00 -15.35 38.97
C THR A 31 15.64 -14.69 37.65
N ASN A 32 16.55 -14.69 36.70
CA ASN A 32 16.24 -14.23 35.35
C ASN A 32 15.49 -15.33 34.60
N CYS A 33 14.55 -14.95 33.73
CA CYS A 33 14.04 -15.85 32.71
C CYS A 33 15.19 -16.24 31.75
N SER A 34 14.92 -17.16 30.82
CA SER A 34 15.84 -17.45 29.71
C SER A 34 16.24 -16.19 28.92
N GLU A 35 17.04 -16.36 27.86
CA GLU A 35 17.53 -15.27 27.00
C GLU A 35 16.48 -14.21 26.66
N SER A 36 16.93 -12.97 26.45
CA SER A 36 16.08 -11.83 26.07
C SER A 36 15.28 -12.14 24.80
N THR A 37 13.99 -11.85 24.81
CA THR A 37 13.10 -12.08 23.66
C THR A 37 12.46 -10.79 23.19
N TYR A 38 12.10 -10.75 21.91
CA TYR A 38 11.38 -9.61 21.36
C TYR A 38 9.88 -9.67 21.73
N LEU A 39 9.26 -8.51 21.87
CA LEU A 39 7.81 -8.35 21.95
C LEU A 39 7.31 -7.78 20.62
N ARG A 40 6.48 -8.56 19.93
CA ARG A 40 5.91 -8.13 18.64
C ARG A 40 4.41 -7.88 18.76
N PRO A 41 3.86 -6.96 17.95
CA PRO A 41 2.41 -6.87 17.81
C PRO A 41 1.86 -8.11 17.11
N ASP A 42 0.62 -8.48 17.43
CA ASP A 42 -0.20 -9.31 16.57
C ASP A 42 -0.80 -8.46 15.42
N ALA A 43 -1.67 -9.05 14.59
CA ALA A 43 -2.28 -8.37 13.44
C ALA A 43 -2.80 -6.96 13.77
N ALA A 44 -3.60 -6.82 14.83
CA ALA A 44 -4.19 -5.55 15.27
C ALA A 44 -3.18 -4.47 15.68
N GLY A 45 -1.97 -4.86 16.09
CA GLY A 45 -0.93 -3.94 16.54
C GLY A 45 0.07 -3.53 15.46
N SER A 46 -0.01 -4.13 14.27
CA SER A 46 1.10 -4.06 13.32
C SER A 46 0.81 -3.12 12.15
N ILE A 47 1.66 -2.12 11.99
CA ILE A 47 1.68 -1.24 10.82
C ILE A 47 2.53 -1.85 9.70
N VAL A 48 2.30 -1.41 8.45
CA VAL A 48 3.14 -1.75 7.29
C VAL A 48 4.63 -1.59 7.66
N PRO A 49 5.41 -2.69 7.61
CA PRO A 49 6.83 -2.66 7.95
C PRO A 49 7.58 -1.65 7.08
N TRP A 50 8.49 -0.89 7.70
CA TRP A 50 9.25 0.14 6.97
C TRP A 50 10.03 -0.40 5.77
N PRO A 51 10.54 -1.65 5.70
CA PRO A 51 11.19 -2.13 4.47
C PRO A 51 10.21 -2.25 3.30
N TYR A 52 8.95 -2.61 3.56
CA TYR A 52 7.92 -2.67 2.52
C TYR A 52 7.54 -1.27 2.06
N ALA A 53 7.33 -0.35 3.01
CA ALA A 53 7.07 1.06 2.68
C ALA A 53 8.25 1.70 1.93
N LEU A 54 9.49 1.36 2.28
CA LEU A 54 10.69 1.86 1.62
C LEU A 54 10.82 1.31 0.21
N ALA A 55 10.60 0.00 0.01
CA ALA A 55 10.57 -0.59 -1.33
C ALA A 55 9.52 0.11 -2.20
N TRP A 56 8.33 0.35 -1.64
CA TRP A 56 7.26 1.09 -2.33
C TRP A 56 7.68 2.53 -2.66
N LEU A 57 8.31 3.24 -1.71
CA LEU A 57 8.84 4.59 -1.92
C LEU A 57 9.91 4.63 -3.02
N LEU A 58 10.83 3.66 -3.03
CA LEU A 58 11.91 3.56 -4.03
C LEU A 58 11.38 3.28 -5.43
N ILE A 59 10.22 2.62 -5.56
CA ILE A 59 9.53 2.44 -6.84
C ILE A 59 8.79 3.72 -7.23
N HIS A 60 8.02 4.31 -6.32
CA HIS A 60 7.12 5.43 -6.64
C HIS A 60 7.84 6.77 -6.82
N ALA A 61 8.85 7.07 -6.01
CA ALA A 61 9.57 8.34 -6.08
C ALA A 61 10.18 8.64 -7.46
N PRO A 62 10.99 7.75 -8.09
CA PRO A 62 11.50 7.99 -9.42
C PRO A 62 10.38 8.03 -10.46
N LEU A 63 9.31 7.25 -10.30
CA LEU A 63 8.18 7.29 -11.22
C LEU A 63 7.43 8.61 -11.21
N VAL A 64 7.25 9.23 -10.04
CA VAL A 64 6.68 10.58 -9.95
C VAL A 64 7.56 11.59 -10.70
N LEU A 65 8.88 11.53 -10.54
CA LEU A 65 9.82 12.41 -11.27
C LEU A 65 9.77 12.18 -12.79
N ILE A 66 9.71 10.92 -13.23
CA ILE A 66 9.59 10.56 -14.65
C ILE A 66 8.21 10.97 -15.19
N ARG A 67 7.14 10.89 -14.42
CA ARG A 67 5.79 11.35 -14.85
C ARG A 67 5.75 12.84 -15.13
N VAL A 68 6.50 13.64 -14.38
CA VAL A 68 6.61 15.09 -14.64
C VAL A 68 7.26 15.34 -16.00
N THR A 69 8.34 14.61 -16.33
CA THR A 69 9.19 14.88 -17.50
C THR A 69 8.83 14.06 -18.75
N ARG A 70 8.59 12.75 -18.62
CA ARG A 70 8.46 11.75 -19.70
C ARG A 70 7.28 10.80 -19.48
N TRP A 71 6.10 11.35 -19.27
CA TRP A 71 4.88 10.60 -18.94
C TRP A 71 4.50 9.47 -19.92
N GLN A 72 4.83 9.59 -21.21
CA GLN A 72 4.48 8.58 -22.23
C GLN A 72 5.13 7.21 -21.95
N LYS A 73 6.32 7.19 -21.35
CA LYS A 73 7.08 5.94 -21.10
C LYS A 73 6.58 5.17 -19.87
N VAL A 74 5.79 5.80 -19.00
CA VAL A 74 5.39 5.25 -17.69
C VAL A 74 3.91 4.89 -17.59
N GLN A 75 3.18 4.92 -18.71
CA GLN A 75 1.73 4.67 -18.75
C GLN A 75 1.38 3.26 -18.25
N VAL A 76 1.98 2.23 -18.86
CA VAL A 76 1.71 0.82 -18.53
C VAL A 76 2.12 0.51 -17.10
N LEU A 77 3.30 0.98 -16.68
CA LEU A 77 3.79 0.77 -15.32
C LEU A 77 2.87 1.41 -14.27
N SER A 78 2.25 2.55 -14.57
CA SER A 78 1.28 3.19 -13.67
C SER A 78 0.02 2.35 -13.50
N LEU A 79 -0.46 1.69 -14.55
CA LEU A 79 -1.59 0.77 -14.45
C LEU A 79 -1.25 -0.50 -13.67
N VAL A 80 -0.04 -1.03 -13.84
CA VAL A 80 0.43 -2.20 -13.08
C VAL A 80 0.50 -1.88 -11.59
N LEU A 81 1.07 -0.73 -11.22
CA LEU A 81 1.15 -0.30 -9.82
C LEU A 81 -0.23 -0.05 -9.22
N ALA A 82 -1.14 0.60 -9.96
CA ALA A 82 -2.52 0.78 -9.54
C ALA A 82 -3.23 -0.56 -9.30
N ALA A 83 -3.02 -1.56 -10.17
CA ALA A 83 -3.57 -2.90 -9.99
C ALA A 83 -3.00 -3.59 -8.73
N ILE A 84 -1.69 -3.47 -8.48
CA ILE A 84 -1.04 -4.01 -7.28
C ILE A 84 -1.60 -3.33 -6.02
N SER A 85 -1.69 -2.00 -6.00
CA SER A 85 -2.25 -1.26 -4.87
C SER A 85 -3.71 -1.61 -4.59
N MET A 86 -4.51 -1.78 -5.65
CA MET A 86 -5.89 -2.23 -5.53
C MET A 86 -5.95 -3.64 -4.94
N GLY A 87 -5.16 -4.58 -5.46
CA GLY A 87 -5.07 -5.95 -4.95
C GLY A 87 -4.62 -6.02 -3.49
N TRP A 88 -3.57 -5.26 -3.13
CA TRP A 88 -3.07 -5.16 -1.77
C TRP A 88 -4.14 -4.63 -0.81
N SER A 89 -4.86 -3.58 -1.20
CA SER A 89 -5.91 -2.99 -0.37
C SER A 89 -7.11 -3.92 -0.18
N VAL A 90 -7.51 -4.62 -1.25
CA VAL A 90 -8.57 -5.64 -1.19
C VAL A 90 -8.15 -6.79 -0.28
N GLU A 91 -6.93 -7.31 -0.42
CA GLU A 91 -6.42 -8.39 0.43
C GLU A 91 -6.42 -7.97 1.91
N ALA A 92 -5.92 -6.77 2.22
CA ALA A 92 -5.93 -6.25 3.59
C ALA A 92 -7.35 -6.10 4.14
N TYR A 93 -8.32 -5.65 3.34
CA TYR A 93 -9.74 -5.57 3.74
C TYR A 93 -10.37 -6.93 3.99
N LEU A 94 -10.05 -7.93 3.17
CA LEU A 94 -10.57 -9.29 3.32
C LEU A 94 -9.98 -9.96 4.57
N SER A 95 -8.66 -9.89 4.74
CA SER A 95 -7.96 -10.53 5.86
C SER A 95 -8.30 -9.93 7.22
N THR A 96 -8.49 -8.62 7.29
CA THR A 96 -8.84 -7.96 8.56
C THR A 96 -10.35 -7.85 8.79
N GLN A 97 -11.15 -8.21 7.77
CA GLN A 97 -12.58 -7.93 7.70
C GLN A 97 -12.94 -6.45 7.90
N ARG A 98 -11.94 -5.54 7.77
CA ARG A 98 -12.04 -4.10 8.06
C ARG A 98 -12.39 -3.78 9.52
N ARG A 99 -11.97 -4.64 10.45
CA ARG A 99 -12.15 -4.40 11.87
C ARG A 99 -11.35 -3.17 12.31
N PRO A 100 -11.92 -2.29 13.15
CA PRO A 100 -11.25 -1.03 13.54
C PRO A 100 -9.99 -1.28 14.38
N GLU A 101 -9.95 -2.37 15.18
CA GLU A 101 -8.73 -2.77 15.88
C GLU A 101 -7.56 -3.11 14.96
N GLU A 102 -7.83 -3.47 13.70
CA GLU A 102 -6.83 -3.85 12.69
C GLU A 102 -6.54 -2.74 11.67
N VAL A 103 -6.92 -1.49 11.97
CA VAL A 103 -6.73 -0.33 11.08
C VAL A 103 -5.30 -0.22 10.56
N LEU A 104 -4.30 -0.52 11.39
CA LEU A 104 -2.88 -0.42 11.07
C LEU A 104 -2.46 -1.33 9.89
N VAL A 105 -3.18 -2.42 9.67
CA VAL A 105 -2.90 -3.36 8.56
C VAL A 105 -3.52 -2.86 7.26
N TRP A 106 -4.76 -2.34 7.32
CA TRP A 106 -5.56 -2.07 6.13
C TRP A 106 -5.62 -0.61 5.67
N THR A 107 -5.05 0.34 6.43
CA THR A 107 -5.09 1.78 6.10
C THR A 107 -4.77 2.07 4.62
N PRO A 108 -5.74 2.56 3.80
CA PRO A 108 -5.57 2.72 2.35
C PRO A 108 -4.89 4.05 1.99
N LEU A 109 -3.95 4.55 2.80
CA LEU A 109 -3.38 5.89 2.64
C LEU A 109 -2.43 5.98 1.44
N THR A 110 -1.80 4.87 1.05
CA THR A 110 -0.83 4.83 -0.07
C THR A 110 -1.50 4.87 -1.45
N ILE A 111 -2.81 4.60 -1.52
CA ILE A 111 -3.60 4.54 -2.77
C ILE A 111 -3.63 5.88 -3.51
N ILE A 112 -3.56 7.01 -2.80
CA ILE A 112 -3.67 8.36 -3.36
C ILE A 112 -2.71 8.58 -4.56
N LEU A 113 -1.51 8.00 -4.50
CA LEU A 113 -0.49 8.16 -5.52
C LEU A 113 -0.91 7.50 -6.85
N ASP A 114 -1.56 6.34 -6.76
CA ASP A 114 -2.06 5.62 -7.93
C ASP A 114 -3.34 6.22 -8.48
N VAL A 115 -4.21 6.79 -7.64
CA VAL A 115 -5.37 7.56 -8.09
C VAL A 115 -4.94 8.71 -9.01
N GLY A 116 -3.96 9.51 -8.57
CA GLY A 116 -3.36 10.57 -9.38
C GLY A 116 -2.77 10.05 -10.70
N ALA A 117 -2.10 8.90 -10.65
CA ALA A 117 -1.50 8.28 -11.82
C ALA A 117 -2.52 7.92 -12.90
N VAL A 118 -3.59 7.22 -12.52
CA VAL A 118 -4.58 6.69 -13.46
C VAL A 118 -5.49 7.79 -13.98
N ILE A 119 -5.81 8.81 -13.18
CA ILE A 119 -6.57 9.95 -13.68
C ILE A 119 -5.76 10.76 -14.70
N GLN A 120 -4.47 11.00 -14.43
CA GLN A 120 -3.58 11.66 -15.37
C GLN A 120 -3.47 10.89 -16.69
N LEU A 121 -3.34 9.57 -16.62
CA LEU A 121 -3.25 8.72 -17.80
C LEU A 121 -4.48 8.83 -18.70
N ALA A 122 -5.68 8.77 -18.11
CA ALA A 122 -6.93 8.92 -18.85
C ALA A 122 -7.01 10.29 -19.55
N TYR A 123 -6.77 11.37 -18.81
CA TYR A 123 -6.87 12.74 -19.33
C TYR A 123 -5.88 13.03 -20.46
N LEU A 124 -4.62 12.59 -20.32
CA LEU A 124 -3.60 12.86 -21.34
C LEU A 124 -3.83 12.09 -22.64
N ILE A 125 -4.37 10.86 -22.58
CA ILE A 125 -4.71 10.14 -23.80
C ILE A 125 -5.88 10.82 -24.52
N VAL A 126 -6.93 11.20 -23.79
CA VAL A 126 -8.09 11.90 -24.34
C VAL A 126 -7.68 13.27 -24.93
N GLU A 127 -6.78 13.98 -24.27
CA GLU A 127 -6.23 15.25 -24.78
C GLU A 127 -5.44 15.06 -26.08
N ASN A 128 -4.56 14.06 -26.16
CA ASN A 128 -3.84 13.78 -27.41
C ASN A 128 -4.78 13.43 -28.57
N VAL A 129 -5.94 12.82 -28.28
CA VAL A 129 -6.96 12.53 -29.30
C VAL A 129 -7.68 13.80 -29.71
N LYS A 130 -8.06 14.64 -28.74
CA LYS A 130 -8.67 15.96 -28.99
C LYS A 130 -7.78 16.83 -29.88
N GLU A 131 -6.49 16.95 -29.56
CA GLU A 131 -5.53 17.77 -30.32
C GLU A 131 -5.46 17.33 -31.80
N ARG A 132 -5.39 16.02 -32.06
CA ARG A 132 -5.40 15.47 -33.43
C ARG A 132 -6.68 15.79 -34.19
N MET A 133 -7.84 15.71 -33.54
CA MET A 133 -9.13 16.02 -34.17
C MET A 133 -9.23 17.50 -34.53
N THR A 134 -8.81 18.38 -33.62
CA THR A 134 -8.82 19.83 -33.85
C THR A 134 -7.82 20.29 -34.91
N GLN A 135 -6.79 19.50 -35.21
CA GLN A 135 -5.80 19.82 -36.25
C GLN A 135 -6.28 19.43 -37.67
N GLY A 136 -7.24 18.50 -37.78
CA GLY A 136 -7.77 18.00 -39.05
C GLY A 136 -9.01 18.74 -39.59
N GLU A 137 -9.85 19.30 -38.71
CA GLU A 137 -10.98 20.14 -39.09
C GLU A 137 -10.67 21.60 -38.80
N LYS A 138 -11.00 22.52 -39.73
CA LYS A 138 -10.92 23.99 -39.53
C LYS A 138 -11.58 24.40 -38.21
N ALA A 139 -10.79 24.46 -37.12
CA ALA A 139 -10.83 25.23 -35.88
C ALA A 139 -12.16 25.83 -35.34
N ARG A 140 -13.35 25.40 -35.75
CA ARG A 140 -14.63 26.06 -35.41
C ARG A 140 -15.48 25.32 -34.40
N ARG A 141 -15.13 24.11 -33.98
CA ARG A 141 -15.86 23.41 -32.91
C ARG A 141 -14.97 23.21 -31.71
N PHE A 142 -15.42 23.76 -30.58
CA PHE A 142 -14.90 23.45 -29.26
C PHE A 142 -15.17 21.97 -28.99
N VAL A 143 -14.18 21.11 -29.27
CA VAL A 143 -14.29 19.67 -28.97
C VAL A 143 -14.20 19.51 -27.46
N THR A 144 -15.28 19.04 -26.84
CA THR A 144 -15.29 18.74 -25.41
C THR A 144 -14.49 17.47 -25.14
N ILE A 145 -13.94 17.32 -23.94
CA ILE A 145 -13.24 16.09 -23.51
C ILE A 145 -14.16 14.88 -23.70
N TRP A 146 -15.46 15.06 -23.48
CA TRP A 146 -16.49 14.05 -23.69
C TRP A 146 -16.56 13.58 -25.15
N GLN A 147 -16.53 14.48 -26.14
CA GLN A 147 -16.54 14.12 -27.56
C GLN A 147 -15.28 13.36 -27.99
N ALA A 148 -14.11 13.73 -27.45
CA ALA A 148 -12.88 12.99 -27.70
C ALA A 148 -12.91 11.59 -27.07
N PHE A 149 -13.53 11.44 -25.91
CA PHE A 149 -13.79 10.15 -25.29
C PHE A 149 -14.77 9.30 -26.13
N GLU A 150 -15.91 9.86 -26.55
CA GLU A 150 -16.87 9.17 -27.42
C GLU A 150 -16.21 8.68 -28.71
N ALA A 151 -15.43 9.51 -29.38
CA ALA A 151 -14.74 9.12 -30.61
C ALA A 151 -13.71 7.99 -30.38
N LEU A 152 -13.05 7.98 -29.23
CA LEU A 152 -12.13 6.92 -28.83
C LEU A 152 -12.87 5.61 -28.49
N MET A 153 -14.08 5.69 -27.93
CA MET A 153 -14.97 4.54 -27.72
C MET A 153 -15.52 3.98 -29.03
N VAL A 154 -15.96 4.84 -29.96
CA VAL A 154 -16.44 4.41 -31.29
C VAL A 154 -15.33 3.68 -32.06
N GLY A 155 -14.09 4.12 -31.94
CA GLY A 155 -12.93 3.43 -32.53
C GLY A 155 -12.69 2.00 -32.01
N MET A 156 -13.12 1.68 -30.79
CA MET A 156 -12.98 0.34 -30.21
C MET A 156 -13.94 -0.69 -30.84
N PHE A 157 -15.16 -0.25 -31.15
CA PHE A 157 -16.25 -1.10 -31.65
C PHE A 157 -16.37 -1.11 -33.17
N ARG A 158 -15.57 -0.30 -33.88
CA ARG A 158 -15.56 -0.34 -35.34
C ARG A 158 -14.93 -1.66 -35.79
N PRO A 159 -15.66 -2.52 -36.54
CA PRO A 159 -15.08 -3.72 -37.10
C PRO A 159 -13.91 -3.29 -37.99
N GLN A 160 -12.76 -3.93 -37.80
CA GLN A 160 -11.59 -3.71 -38.62
C GLN A 160 -11.97 -4.17 -40.02
N GLU A 161 -12.31 -3.23 -40.92
CA GLU A 161 -12.41 -3.53 -42.34
C GLU A 161 -11.04 -4.06 -42.74
N PHE A 162 -10.99 -5.38 -42.94
CA PHE A 162 -9.83 -6.05 -43.49
C PHE A 162 -9.68 -5.48 -44.90
N GLN A 163 -8.84 -4.47 -45.05
CA GLN A 163 -8.41 -4.02 -46.37
C GLN A 163 -7.63 -5.19 -46.97
N LEU A 164 -8.34 -6.07 -47.68
CA LEU A 164 -7.74 -6.90 -48.70
C LEU A 164 -7.10 -5.92 -49.70
N GLN A 165 -5.82 -5.65 -49.53
CA GLN A 165 -4.96 -5.14 -50.58
C GLN A 165 -4.97 -6.21 -51.68
N SER A 166 -5.91 -6.06 -52.62
CA SER A 166 -5.85 -6.73 -53.92
C SER A 166 -4.68 -6.13 -54.66
N SER A 167 -3.50 -6.71 -54.46
CA SER A 167 -2.30 -6.45 -55.25
C SER A 167 -2.48 -7.09 -56.63
N ALA A 168 -3.32 -6.50 -57.47
CA ALA A 168 -3.32 -6.75 -58.91
C ALA A 168 -2.27 -5.84 -59.55
N SER A 169 -0.98 -6.15 -59.38
CA SER A 169 0.07 -5.55 -60.20
C SER A 169 0.08 -6.25 -61.56
N ILE A 170 -0.47 -5.58 -62.57
CA ILE A 170 -0.35 -5.97 -63.97
C ILE A 170 1.14 -5.97 -64.34
N ILE A 171 1.61 -7.13 -64.77
CA ILE A 171 2.96 -7.42 -65.25
C ILE A 171 3.22 -6.58 -66.52
N GLY A 172 4.20 -5.68 -66.45
CA GLY A 172 4.84 -5.05 -67.61
C GLY A 172 6.32 -5.42 -67.62
N PRO A 173 6.90 -5.92 -68.73
CA PRO A 173 8.24 -6.47 -68.70
C PRO A 173 9.33 -5.43 -69.03
N LYS A 174 10.47 -5.61 -68.35
CA LYS A 174 11.85 -5.51 -68.85
C LYS A 174 12.49 -4.10 -68.94
N ARG A 175 13.49 -3.87 -68.07
CA ARG A 175 14.85 -3.54 -68.51
C ARG A 175 15.88 -3.84 -67.41
N THR A 176 16.94 -4.53 -67.81
CA THR A 176 18.18 -4.82 -67.08
C THR A 176 18.94 -3.53 -66.77
N ASP A 177 19.72 -3.51 -65.68
CA ASP A 177 21.17 -3.36 -65.74
C ASP A 177 21.82 -3.55 -64.35
N ASP A 178 23.07 -3.98 -64.41
CA ASP A 178 23.96 -4.54 -63.40
C ASP A 178 24.29 -3.63 -62.18
N SER A 179 24.52 -4.21 -61.00
CA SER A 179 25.89 -4.48 -60.52
C SER A 179 25.98 -4.89 -59.04
N LYS A 180 26.81 -5.91 -58.82
CA LYS A 180 27.72 -6.17 -57.69
C LYS A 180 27.18 -6.39 -56.27
N SER A 181 27.17 -7.69 -55.97
CA SER A 181 27.55 -8.32 -54.70
C SER A 181 28.71 -7.63 -53.96
N SER A 182 28.50 -7.33 -52.68
CA SER A 182 29.51 -7.53 -51.63
C SER A 182 28.81 -7.84 -50.32
N ALA A 183 29.29 -8.89 -49.67
CA ALA A 183 28.80 -9.43 -48.40
C ALA A 183 29.41 -8.68 -47.20
N ASP A 184 28.76 -8.88 -46.07
CA ASP A 184 29.21 -8.66 -44.69
C ASP A 184 29.27 -7.23 -44.13
N HIS A 185 28.21 -6.85 -43.43
CA HIS A 185 28.34 -6.59 -42.00
C HIS A 185 26.98 -6.76 -41.28
N VAL A 186 26.96 -7.69 -40.32
CA VAL A 186 25.88 -7.85 -39.34
C VAL A 186 25.89 -6.64 -38.42
N GLU A 187 24.93 -5.74 -38.60
CA GLU A 187 24.69 -4.63 -37.68
C GLU A 187 23.48 -4.91 -36.79
N THR A 188 23.71 -4.61 -35.52
CA THR A 188 22.89 -4.92 -34.37
C THR A 188 21.59 -4.12 -34.41
N ILE A 189 20.48 -4.83 -34.21
CA ILE A 189 19.14 -4.27 -34.09
C ILE A 189 19.06 -3.43 -32.80
N ILE A 190 18.26 -2.36 -32.87
CA ILE A 190 17.79 -1.45 -31.80
C ILE A 190 18.58 -0.14 -31.66
N GLU A 191 18.43 0.74 -32.66
CA GLU A 191 18.31 2.18 -32.44
C GLU A 191 17.63 2.82 -33.67
N GLY A 192 16.57 3.59 -33.45
CA GLY A 192 15.80 4.17 -34.54
C GLY A 192 14.61 5.00 -34.06
N ASP A 193 14.90 6.19 -33.55
CA ASP A 193 14.02 7.37 -33.70
C ASP A 193 14.95 8.54 -34.06
N VAL A 194 15.41 8.53 -35.31
CA VAL A 194 16.02 9.69 -35.96
C VAL A 194 14.88 10.59 -36.39
N GLU A 195 14.84 11.80 -35.82
CA GLU A 195 14.03 12.91 -36.32
C GLU A 195 14.41 13.19 -37.77
N ASP A 196 13.55 12.81 -38.71
CA ASP A 196 13.63 13.28 -40.09
C ASP A 196 12.46 14.22 -40.38
N GLN A 197 12.78 15.51 -40.42
CA GLN A 197 11.87 16.57 -40.86
C GLN A 197 11.74 16.51 -42.39
N SER A 198 10.79 15.71 -42.87
CA SER A 198 10.37 15.70 -44.28
C SER A 198 8.94 16.21 -44.41
N LYS A 199 8.81 17.35 -45.10
CA LYS A 199 7.56 18.00 -45.48
C LYS A 199 6.74 17.10 -46.43
N GLY A 200 5.47 16.88 -46.07
CA GLY A 200 4.36 16.85 -47.01
C GLY A 200 3.90 15.50 -47.55
N LYS A 201 2.96 14.85 -46.84
CA LYS A 201 1.77 14.25 -47.45
C LYS A 201 0.67 14.06 -46.39
N ALA A 202 -0.40 14.84 -46.48
CA ALA A 202 -1.61 14.65 -45.70
C ALA A 202 -2.43 13.49 -46.31
N THR A 203 -2.48 12.36 -45.60
CA THR A 203 -3.36 11.17 -45.73
C THR A 203 -2.59 10.04 -45.03
N SER A 204 -2.91 9.56 -43.84
CA SER A 204 -4.18 8.97 -43.39
C SER A 204 -4.51 9.40 -41.96
N SER A 205 -5.79 9.57 -41.68
CA SER A 205 -6.32 9.56 -40.32
C SER A 205 -6.08 8.16 -39.73
N ASP A 206 -4.91 7.94 -39.12
CA ASP A 206 -4.67 6.68 -38.42
C ASP A 206 -5.77 6.51 -37.36
N PRO A 207 -6.56 5.42 -37.44
CA PRO A 207 -7.61 5.17 -36.48
C PRO A 207 -6.99 5.18 -35.09
N VAL A 208 -7.62 5.89 -34.15
CA VAL A 208 -7.24 5.87 -32.73
C VAL A 208 -7.03 4.40 -32.35
N SER A 209 -5.79 4.04 -32.02
CA SER A 209 -5.45 2.63 -31.87
C SER A 209 -6.30 2.02 -30.74
N ARG A 210 -6.92 0.87 -31.00
CA ARG A 210 -7.78 0.15 -30.03
C ARG A 210 -7.09 -0.01 -28.66
N GLY A 211 -5.76 -0.12 -28.66
CA GLY A 211 -4.94 -0.16 -27.44
C GLY A 211 -5.02 1.11 -26.58
N LYS A 212 -4.99 2.31 -27.18
CA LYS A 212 -5.17 3.56 -26.41
C LYS A 212 -6.55 3.66 -25.78
N ALA A 213 -7.57 3.20 -26.50
CA ALA A 213 -8.93 3.17 -26.00
C ALA A 213 -9.06 2.22 -24.81
N PHE A 214 -8.49 1.02 -24.91
CA PHE A 214 -8.43 0.05 -23.82
C PHE A 214 -7.72 0.61 -22.57
N ILE A 215 -6.57 1.26 -22.76
CA ILE A 215 -5.80 1.88 -21.66
C ILE A 215 -6.65 2.92 -20.93
N VAL A 216 -7.39 3.79 -21.64
CA VAL A 216 -8.25 4.80 -21.02
C VAL A 216 -9.36 4.15 -20.20
N ILE A 217 -10.06 3.15 -20.75
CA ILE A 217 -11.13 2.43 -20.03
C ILE A 217 -10.56 1.80 -18.75
N LEU A 218 -9.45 1.07 -18.87
CA LEU A 218 -8.82 0.40 -17.73
C LEU A 218 -8.39 1.42 -16.67
N SER A 219 -7.86 2.58 -17.09
CA SER A 219 -7.46 3.66 -16.20
C SER A 219 -8.65 4.27 -15.45
N LEU A 220 -9.80 4.44 -16.12
CA LEU A 220 -11.03 4.93 -15.48
C LEU A 220 -11.62 3.90 -14.52
N LEU A 221 -11.57 2.61 -14.87
CA LEU A 221 -12.01 1.52 -13.98
C LEU A 221 -11.16 1.48 -12.71
N PHE A 222 -9.83 1.57 -12.84
CA PHE A 222 -8.94 1.66 -11.68
C PHE A 222 -9.16 2.93 -10.88
N PHE A 223 -9.37 4.09 -11.52
CA PHE A 223 -9.71 5.33 -10.81
C PHE A 223 -10.94 5.14 -9.91
N VAL A 224 -12.04 4.63 -10.46
CA VAL A 224 -13.28 4.39 -9.70
C VAL A 224 -13.06 3.35 -8.60
N GLY A 225 -12.34 2.26 -8.89
CA GLY A 225 -12.04 1.21 -7.92
C GLY A 225 -11.21 1.71 -6.73
N LEU A 226 -10.14 2.47 -6.99
CA LEU A 226 -9.28 3.03 -5.96
C LEU A 226 -10.00 4.06 -5.08
N VAL A 227 -10.77 4.96 -5.69
CA VAL A 227 -11.60 5.93 -4.94
C VAL A 227 -12.65 5.20 -4.09
N ALA A 228 -13.31 4.17 -4.63
CA ALA A 228 -14.25 3.36 -3.87
C ALA A 228 -13.58 2.67 -2.67
N LEU A 229 -12.36 2.14 -2.82
CA LEU A 229 -11.60 1.55 -1.72
C LEU A 229 -11.25 2.58 -0.63
N GLN A 230 -10.89 3.81 -1.00
CA GLN A 230 -10.65 4.89 -0.04
C GLN A 230 -11.92 5.30 0.71
N ILE A 231 -13.06 5.41 0.00
CA ILE A 231 -14.36 5.70 0.62
C ILE A 231 -14.76 4.59 1.59
N ILE A 232 -14.61 3.31 1.20
CA ILE A 232 -14.86 2.18 2.09
C ILE A 232 -14.00 2.30 3.34
N GLY A 233 -12.68 2.48 3.19
CA GLY A 233 -11.77 2.63 4.33
C GLY A 233 -12.15 3.80 5.24
N LEU A 234 -12.57 4.93 4.67
CA LEU A 234 -13.04 6.09 5.42
C LEU A 234 -14.31 5.79 6.22
N VAL A 235 -15.30 5.11 5.63
CA VAL A 235 -16.54 4.71 6.31
C VAL A 235 -16.24 3.78 7.50
N PHE A 236 -15.40 2.76 7.30
CA PHE A 236 -15.01 1.85 8.37
C PHE A 236 -14.17 2.54 9.45
N ALA A 237 -13.29 3.47 9.08
CA ALA A 237 -12.55 4.28 10.04
C ALA A 237 -13.49 5.19 10.88
N ILE A 238 -14.47 5.85 10.25
CA ILE A 238 -15.48 6.64 10.98
C ILE A 238 -16.28 5.75 11.93
N SER A 239 -16.70 4.57 11.47
CA SER A 239 -17.39 3.61 12.34
C SER A 239 -16.51 3.17 13.52
N GLY A 240 -15.21 3.03 13.33
CA GLY A 240 -14.26 2.70 14.39
C GLY A 240 -14.05 3.81 15.43
N LEU A 241 -14.39 5.06 15.12
CA LEU A 241 -14.26 6.16 16.09
C LEU A 241 -15.21 6.00 17.28
N SER A 242 -16.37 5.36 17.10
CA SER A 242 -17.32 5.16 18.20
C SER A 242 -16.79 4.19 19.25
N SER A 243 -15.96 3.22 18.86
CA SER A 243 -15.35 2.23 19.75
C SER A 243 -13.91 2.57 20.15
N ARG A 244 -13.44 3.80 19.92
CA ARG A 244 -12.03 4.18 20.10
C ARG A 244 -11.47 3.93 21.51
N ASN A 245 -12.32 4.02 22.54
CA ASN A 245 -11.91 3.85 23.94
C ASN A 245 -11.87 2.38 24.36
N GLU A 246 -12.42 1.48 23.54
CA GLU A 246 -12.53 0.04 23.81
C GLU A 246 -11.51 -0.76 23.01
N LEU A 247 -10.70 -0.10 22.19
CA LEU A 247 -9.69 -0.75 21.37
C LEU A 247 -8.62 -1.36 22.24
N LYS A 248 -8.25 -2.59 21.88
CA LYS A 248 -7.18 -3.35 22.49
C LYS A 248 -6.22 -3.83 21.42
N SER A 249 -4.97 -4.01 21.81
CA SER A 249 -3.94 -4.55 20.93
C SER A 249 -3.25 -5.74 21.58
N VAL A 250 -3.12 -6.82 20.82
CA VAL A 250 -2.46 -8.03 21.31
C VAL A 250 -0.98 -7.96 20.97
N TRP A 251 -0.13 -8.25 21.95
CA TRP A 251 1.32 -8.29 21.81
C TRP A 251 1.85 -9.63 22.29
N CYS A 252 2.72 -10.25 21.51
CA CYS A 252 3.17 -11.62 21.73
C CYS A 252 4.68 -11.69 21.89
N SER A 253 5.14 -12.60 22.75
CA SER A 253 6.55 -12.89 22.94
C SER A 253 6.78 -14.37 23.24
N PRO A 254 7.85 -14.99 22.73
CA PRO A 254 8.24 -16.34 23.13
C PRO A 254 8.46 -16.49 24.65
N MET A 255 8.83 -15.42 25.35
CA MET A 255 9.01 -15.47 26.80
C MET A 255 7.71 -15.74 27.57
N PHE A 256 6.56 -15.44 26.95
CA PHE A 256 5.23 -15.70 27.49
C PHE A 256 4.73 -17.11 27.12
N GLU A 257 5.54 -17.90 26.44
CA GLU A 257 5.24 -19.30 26.15
C GLU A 257 5.24 -20.14 27.44
N SER A 258 4.57 -21.30 27.38
CA SER A 258 4.60 -22.41 28.35
C SER A 258 4.44 -22.01 29.82
N PHE A 259 3.24 -22.26 30.34
CA PHE A 259 2.87 -22.09 31.77
C PHE A 259 2.92 -20.65 32.30
N ALA A 260 3.30 -19.65 31.49
CA ALA A 260 3.12 -18.25 31.85
C ALA A 260 1.61 -17.94 31.99
N ILE A 261 1.24 -17.37 33.12
CA ILE A 261 -0.17 -17.03 33.43
C ILE A 261 -0.40 -15.52 33.49
N ASP A 262 0.65 -14.75 33.78
CA ASP A 262 0.58 -13.30 33.95
C ASP A 262 1.97 -12.68 33.78
N ILE A 263 2.00 -11.39 33.49
CA ILE A 263 3.21 -10.59 33.58
C ILE A 263 2.95 -9.30 34.37
N VAL A 264 3.99 -8.75 34.98
CA VAL A 264 3.95 -7.40 35.55
C VAL A 264 4.88 -6.50 34.76
N ASP A 265 4.30 -5.43 34.24
CA ASP A 265 4.97 -4.45 33.40
C ASP A 265 5.76 -3.39 34.19
N GLY A 266 6.40 -2.48 33.44
CA GLY A 266 7.11 -1.28 33.88
C GLY A 266 6.41 -0.44 34.94
N ASN A 267 5.09 -0.41 34.85
CA ASN A 267 4.21 0.46 35.60
C ASN A 267 3.48 -0.30 36.69
N CYS A 268 3.95 -1.51 37.03
CA CYS A 268 3.40 -2.36 38.07
C CYS A 268 1.94 -2.73 37.80
N ARG A 269 1.59 -2.95 36.53
CA ARG A 269 0.27 -3.47 36.14
C ARG A 269 0.40 -4.94 35.73
N THR A 270 -0.54 -5.75 36.17
CA THR A 270 -0.66 -7.15 35.76
C THR A 270 -1.30 -7.22 34.38
N GLN A 271 -0.80 -8.12 33.54
CA GLN A 271 -1.29 -8.35 32.18
C GLN A 271 -1.44 -9.86 31.95
N PRO A 272 -2.67 -10.39 32.01
CA PRO A 272 -2.88 -11.83 31.94
C PRO A 272 -2.40 -12.38 30.60
N VAL A 273 -1.63 -13.47 30.67
CA VAL A 273 -1.11 -14.11 29.46
C VAL A 273 -2.19 -15.02 28.88
N THR A 274 -2.49 -14.78 27.61
CA THR A 274 -3.35 -15.64 26.78
C THR A 274 -2.49 -16.44 25.81
N SER A 275 -2.81 -17.71 25.62
CA SER A 275 -2.12 -18.55 24.64
C SER A 275 -2.64 -18.25 23.23
N SER A 276 -1.77 -17.89 22.29
CA SER A 276 -2.15 -17.82 20.88
C SER A 276 -2.20 -19.24 20.31
N ALA A 277 -3.42 -19.76 20.12
CA ALA A 277 -3.67 -21.13 19.68
C ALA A 277 -2.99 -21.51 18.34
N SER A 278 -2.70 -20.53 17.47
CA SER A 278 -2.08 -20.76 16.16
C SER A 278 -0.56 -20.62 16.13
N LYS A 279 0.10 -20.16 17.20
CA LYS A 279 1.49 -19.67 17.12
C LYS A 279 2.45 -20.23 18.17
N GLY A 280 1.99 -21.04 19.12
CA GLY A 280 2.84 -21.60 20.17
C GLY A 280 3.54 -20.53 21.03
N ILE A 281 3.00 -19.31 21.08
CA ILE A 281 3.54 -18.18 21.85
C ILE A 281 2.47 -17.61 22.76
N GLY A 282 2.87 -17.06 23.90
CA GLY A 282 1.97 -16.30 24.77
C GLY A 282 1.83 -14.85 24.33
N CYS A 283 0.66 -14.29 24.60
CA CYS A 283 0.33 -12.91 24.26
C CYS A 283 -0.37 -12.20 25.42
N ILE A 284 -0.23 -10.88 25.45
CA ILE A 284 -0.87 -9.97 26.40
C ILE A 284 -1.74 -8.98 25.63
N GLU A 285 -2.79 -8.50 26.29
CA GLU A 285 -3.63 -7.42 25.78
C GLU A 285 -3.19 -6.09 26.37
N LEU A 286 -2.83 -5.12 25.52
CA LEU A 286 -2.51 -3.75 25.92
C LEU A 286 -3.57 -2.78 25.39
N SER A 287 -3.61 -1.56 25.94
CA SER A 287 -4.52 -0.51 25.47
C SER A 287 -4.25 -0.20 23.99
N GLY A 288 -5.34 -0.01 23.24
CA GLY A 288 -5.31 0.30 21.82
C GLY A 288 -5.14 1.79 21.52
N ASP A 289 -4.42 2.54 22.37
CA ASP A 289 -4.33 4.01 22.25
C ASP A 289 -3.69 4.43 20.92
N LYS A 290 -2.74 3.61 20.43
CA LYS A 290 -2.13 3.80 19.10
C LYS A 290 -3.18 3.61 18.00
N GLN A 291 -3.96 2.53 18.04
CA GLN A 291 -5.03 2.27 17.08
C GLN A 291 -6.03 3.40 17.06
N ALA A 292 -6.46 3.90 18.24
CA ALA A 292 -7.36 5.04 18.34
C ALA A 292 -6.80 6.29 17.64
N GLY A 293 -5.54 6.62 17.88
CA GLY A 293 -4.85 7.72 17.20
C GLY A 293 -4.77 7.51 15.67
N TRP A 294 -4.52 6.28 15.25
CA TRP A 294 -4.46 5.90 13.83
C TRP A 294 -5.81 5.93 13.12
N ILE A 295 -6.90 5.58 13.80
CA ILE A 295 -8.26 5.74 13.23
C ILE A 295 -8.53 7.22 12.97
N VAL A 296 -8.25 8.09 13.96
CA VAL A 296 -8.42 9.55 13.80
C VAL A 296 -7.56 10.08 12.66
N GLY A 297 -6.29 9.68 12.61
CA GLY A 297 -5.37 10.03 11.53
C GLY A 297 -5.85 9.54 10.17
N THR A 298 -6.36 8.32 10.08
CA THR A 298 -6.89 7.73 8.84
C THR A 298 -8.10 8.50 8.33
N VAL A 299 -9.05 8.85 9.21
CA VAL A 299 -10.20 9.68 8.84
C VAL A 299 -9.75 11.03 8.30
N ALA A 300 -8.84 11.71 9.01
CA ALA A 300 -8.35 13.02 8.60
C ALA A 300 -7.60 12.97 7.25
N VAL A 301 -6.65 12.04 7.11
CA VAL A 301 -5.82 11.92 5.90
C VAL A 301 -6.64 11.44 4.71
N LEU A 302 -7.57 10.49 4.86
CA LEU A 302 -8.43 10.05 3.76
C LEU A 302 -9.41 11.14 3.31
N THR A 303 -10.00 11.87 4.26
CA THR A 303 -10.86 13.00 3.92
C THR A 303 -10.08 14.06 3.13
N PHE A 304 -8.87 14.39 3.59
CA PHE A 304 -7.99 15.31 2.88
C PHE A 304 -7.55 14.77 1.51
N SER A 305 -7.20 13.48 1.42
CA SER A 305 -6.84 12.78 0.18
C SER A 305 -7.91 12.92 -0.89
N LEU A 306 -9.17 12.62 -0.54
CA LEU A 306 -10.30 12.73 -1.47
C LEU A 306 -10.50 14.18 -1.95
N MET A 307 -10.28 15.18 -1.09
CA MET A 307 -10.32 16.59 -1.49
C MET A 307 -9.17 16.97 -2.43
N LEU A 308 -7.96 16.43 -2.20
CA LEU A 308 -6.82 16.62 -3.10
C LEU A 308 -7.05 15.95 -4.47
N GLU A 309 -7.61 14.74 -4.49
CA GLU A 309 -7.96 14.04 -5.72
C GLU A 309 -9.03 14.78 -6.52
N PHE A 310 -10.05 15.32 -5.84
CA PHE A 310 -11.03 16.20 -6.46
C PHE A 310 -10.37 17.47 -7.03
N THR A 311 -9.46 18.09 -6.27
CA THR A 311 -8.70 19.27 -6.74
C THR A 311 -7.86 18.94 -7.98
N ASP A 312 -7.16 17.81 -7.98
CA ASP A 312 -6.40 17.35 -9.14
C ASP A 312 -7.29 17.07 -10.35
N LEU A 313 -8.48 16.50 -10.15
CA LEU A 313 -9.48 16.32 -11.20
C LEU A 313 -9.92 17.68 -11.79
N LEU A 314 -10.16 18.69 -10.95
CA LEU A 314 -10.48 20.05 -11.42
C LEU A 314 -9.31 20.65 -12.21
N ILE A 315 -8.07 20.52 -11.73
CA ILE A 315 -6.86 20.98 -12.44
C ILE A 315 -6.78 20.32 -13.83
N LEU A 316 -6.93 19.00 -13.91
CA LEU A 316 -6.89 18.25 -15.17
C LEU A 316 -8.05 18.62 -16.12
N THR A 317 -9.19 19.04 -15.58
CA THR A 317 -10.37 19.42 -16.37
C THR A 317 -10.25 20.84 -16.93
N PHE A 318 -9.86 21.80 -16.10
CA PHE A 318 -9.96 23.23 -16.40
C PHE A 318 -8.65 23.87 -16.90
N VAL A 319 -7.49 23.32 -16.55
CA VAL A 319 -6.22 23.91 -16.98
C VAL A 319 -5.94 23.57 -18.45
N GLU A 320 -5.60 24.60 -19.22
CA GLU A 320 -5.20 24.45 -20.62
C GLU A 320 -3.85 23.74 -20.74
N SER A 321 -3.70 22.91 -21.78
CA SER A 321 -2.50 22.07 -21.99
C SER A 321 -1.21 22.87 -22.16
N HIS A 322 -1.33 24.10 -22.69
CA HIS A 322 -0.22 24.99 -22.99
C HIS A 322 0.24 25.81 -21.78
N THR A 323 -0.53 25.86 -20.70
CA THR A 323 -0.18 26.65 -19.51
C THR A 323 1.04 26.04 -18.82
N LYS A 324 2.13 26.80 -18.80
CA LYS A 324 3.37 26.46 -18.10
C LYS A 324 3.61 27.47 -16.98
N TRP A 325 3.97 26.98 -15.80
CA TRP A 325 4.46 27.82 -14.71
C TRP A 325 5.92 27.46 -14.46
N ARG A 326 6.81 28.46 -14.55
CA ARG A 326 8.27 28.28 -14.45
C ARG A 326 8.81 27.18 -15.37
N GLY A 327 8.26 27.06 -16.58
CA GLY A 327 8.64 26.06 -17.57
C GLY A 327 8.01 24.68 -17.39
N VAL A 328 7.30 24.43 -16.29
CA VAL A 328 6.66 23.14 -15.99
C VAL A 328 5.19 23.17 -16.40
N LYS A 329 4.71 22.10 -17.07
CA LYS A 329 3.30 21.97 -17.47
C LYS A 329 2.39 21.87 -16.24
N MET A 330 1.41 22.76 -16.13
CA MET A 330 0.53 22.81 -14.94
C MET A 330 -0.54 21.71 -14.93
N LYS A 331 -0.92 21.17 -16.09
CA LYS A 331 -1.95 20.14 -16.23
C LYS A 331 -1.46 18.74 -15.78
N ARG A 332 -1.26 18.59 -14.47
CA ARG A 332 -0.80 17.36 -13.80
C ARG A 332 -1.50 17.23 -12.44
N PRO A 333 -1.62 16.00 -11.89
CA PRO A 333 -2.20 15.75 -10.58
C PRO A 333 -1.17 16.04 -9.47
N TRP A 334 -0.81 17.31 -9.29
CA TRP A 334 0.29 17.71 -8.40
C TRP A 334 0.03 17.32 -6.95
N CYS A 335 -1.21 17.49 -6.48
CA CYS A 335 -1.54 17.31 -5.07
C CYS A 335 -1.36 15.86 -4.65
N THR A 336 -1.94 14.92 -5.39
CA THR A 336 -1.83 13.48 -5.13
C THR A 336 -0.42 12.94 -5.31
N MET A 337 0.36 13.45 -6.28
CA MET A 337 1.76 13.06 -6.47
C MET A 337 2.63 13.43 -5.27
N PHE A 338 2.59 14.69 -4.82
CA PHE A 338 3.43 15.12 -3.70
C PHE A 338 2.94 14.55 -2.36
N CYS A 339 1.62 14.55 -2.14
CA CYS A 339 1.04 14.02 -0.91
C CYS A 339 1.29 12.51 -0.79
N GLY A 340 1.15 11.74 -1.87
CA GLY A 340 1.45 10.31 -1.87
C GLY A 340 2.89 9.99 -1.49
N ILE A 341 3.87 10.73 -2.02
CA ILE A 341 5.28 10.56 -1.62
C ILE A 341 5.49 10.94 -0.15
N ALA A 342 4.88 12.03 0.32
CA ALA A 342 4.98 12.45 1.72
C ALA A 342 4.41 11.40 2.69
N ILE A 343 3.26 10.79 2.33
CA ILE A 343 2.66 9.69 3.09
C ILE A 343 3.62 8.49 3.14
N LEU A 344 4.24 8.10 2.03
CA LEU A 344 5.20 6.98 2.02
C LEU A 344 6.43 7.25 2.88
N ILE A 345 6.99 8.47 2.83
CA ILE A 345 8.08 8.88 3.71
C ILE A 345 7.65 8.77 5.18
N PHE A 346 6.43 9.23 5.50
CA PHE A 346 5.87 9.11 6.84
C PHE A 346 5.75 7.65 7.30
N TYR A 347 5.26 6.73 6.45
CA TYR A 347 5.22 5.30 6.78
C TYR A 347 6.61 4.70 7.04
N VAL A 348 7.62 5.09 6.25
CA VAL A 348 9.00 4.62 6.46
C VAL A 348 9.52 5.08 7.81
N ILE A 349 9.40 6.37 8.12
CA ILE A 349 9.89 6.95 9.38
C ILE A 349 9.13 6.35 10.57
N TYR A 350 7.80 6.35 10.51
CA TYR A 350 6.97 5.85 11.60
C TYR A 350 7.19 4.35 11.81
N GLY A 351 7.22 3.54 10.75
CA GLY A 351 7.50 2.11 10.84
C GLY A 351 8.87 1.80 11.43
N LEU A 352 9.89 2.63 11.14
CA LEU A 352 11.21 2.51 11.75
C LEU A 352 11.16 2.82 13.25
N LEU A 353 10.52 3.92 13.64
CA LEU A 353 10.37 4.31 15.04
C LEU A 353 9.55 3.29 15.85
N GLU A 354 8.49 2.75 15.26
CA GLU A 354 7.65 1.74 15.91
C GLU A 354 8.39 0.42 16.08
N SER A 355 9.14 -0.02 15.06
CA SER A 355 9.93 -1.25 15.15
C SER A 355 11.07 -1.19 16.17
N SER A 356 11.52 0.02 16.55
CA SER A 356 12.64 0.24 17.46
C SER A 356 12.22 0.57 18.89
N ARG A 357 10.91 0.64 19.18
CA ARG A 357 10.39 1.00 20.51
C ARG A 357 9.44 -0.07 21.03
N LEU A 358 9.38 -0.18 22.35
CA LEU A 358 8.35 -0.97 23.01
C LEU A 358 7.01 -0.21 22.96
N PRO A 359 5.86 -0.92 23.00
CA PRO A 359 4.56 -0.27 23.12
C PRO A 359 4.48 0.56 24.40
N SER A 360 3.67 1.62 24.35
CA SER A 360 3.41 2.46 25.53
C SER A 360 2.90 1.58 26.68
N GLY A 361 3.46 1.77 27.87
CA GLY A 361 3.13 0.96 29.04
C GLY A 361 4.10 -0.20 29.31
N MET A 362 4.89 -0.62 28.32
CA MET A 362 5.87 -1.69 28.49
C MET A 362 7.29 -1.15 28.67
N THR A 363 8.04 -1.81 29.56
CA THR A 363 9.48 -1.58 29.77
C THR A 363 10.29 -2.77 29.32
N GLU A 364 11.61 -2.58 29.17
CA GLU A 364 12.53 -3.65 28.80
C GLU A 364 12.61 -4.76 29.85
N VAL A 365 12.26 -4.49 31.11
CA VAL A 365 12.26 -5.48 32.18
C VAL A 365 10.82 -5.74 32.60
N VAL A 366 10.45 -7.01 32.68
CA VAL A 366 9.13 -7.46 33.19
C VAL A 366 9.30 -8.62 34.16
N TRP A 367 8.31 -8.84 35.01
CA TRP A 367 8.19 -10.09 35.77
C TRP A 367 7.24 -11.03 35.05
N VAL A 368 7.63 -12.29 34.91
CA VAL A 368 6.82 -13.33 34.28
C VAL A 368 6.44 -14.35 35.34
N PHE A 369 5.14 -14.53 35.54
CA PHE A 369 4.58 -15.46 36.53
C PHE A 369 4.18 -16.74 35.82
N ARG A 370 4.66 -17.87 36.33
CA ARG A 370 4.49 -19.19 35.73
C ARG A 370 3.88 -20.19 36.72
N LYS A 371 2.94 -20.98 36.24
CA LYS A 371 2.29 -22.06 36.99
C LYS A 371 2.34 -23.35 36.18
N ASP A 372 3.40 -24.11 36.39
CA ASP A 372 3.62 -25.40 35.76
C ASP A 372 2.84 -26.48 36.54
N PRO A 373 1.93 -27.25 35.90
CA PRO A 373 1.18 -28.31 36.58
C PRO A 373 2.06 -29.47 37.07
N SER A 374 3.29 -29.60 36.58
CA SER A 374 4.24 -30.62 37.03
C SER A 374 5.08 -30.21 38.24
N LEU A 375 5.15 -28.90 38.54
CA LEU A 375 5.82 -28.37 39.71
C LEU A 375 4.80 -28.11 40.82
N THR A 376 5.20 -28.40 42.06
CA THR A 376 4.37 -28.14 43.24
C THR A 376 4.39 -26.68 43.69
N PHE A 377 5.28 -25.86 43.13
CA PHE A 377 5.49 -24.47 43.52
C PHE A 377 5.34 -23.52 42.32
N GLU A 378 4.74 -22.37 42.58
CA GLU A 378 4.67 -21.25 41.66
C GLU A 378 6.05 -20.64 41.41
N THR A 379 6.33 -20.28 40.15
CA THR A 379 7.63 -19.68 39.78
C THR A 379 7.43 -18.30 39.17
N ALA A 380 8.34 -17.38 39.49
CA ALA A 380 8.43 -16.08 38.88
C ALA A 380 9.87 -15.87 38.40
N CYS A 381 10.03 -15.21 37.27
CA CYS A 381 11.34 -14.86 36.75
C CYS A 381 11.34 -13.46 36.14
N ARG A 382 12.50 -12.81 36.19
CA ARG A 382 12.74 -11.49 35.62
C ARG A 382 13.10 -11.64 34.15
N GLY A 383 12.22 -11.19 33.28
CA GLY A 383 12.39 -11.21 31.83
C GLY A 383 12.98 -9.91 31.30
N THR A 384 13.81 -10.01 30.26
CA THR A 384 14.24 -8.85 29.45
C THR A 384 13.60 -8.91 28.07
N ILE A 385 12.77 -7.93 27.76
CA ILE A 385 12.05 -7.78 26.50
C ILE A 385 12.73 -6.74 25.62
N THR A 386 12.91 -7.06 24.34
CA THR A 386 13.36 -6.13 23.32
C THR A 386 12.21 -5.72 22.37
N PRO A 387 12.32 -4.56 21.68
CA PRO A 387 11.36 -4.17 20.66
C PRO A 387 11.21 -5.23 19.55
N ALA A 388 10.09 -5.17 18.83
CA ALA A 388 9.78 -6.11 17.75
C ALA A 388 10.89 -6.21 16.69
N GLY A 389 11.60 -5.11 16.46
CA GLY A 389 12.55 -4.99 15.37
C GLY A 389 11.90 -5.17 14.01
N VAL A 390 12.73 -5.28 12.97
CA VAL A 390 12.25 -5.49 11.60
C VAL A 390 11.50 -6.82 11.47
N ARG A 391 12.08 -7.89 12.02
CA ARG A 391 11.52 -9.25 11.94
C ARG A 391 10.15 -9.34 12.61
N GLY A 392 10.02 -8.87 13.85
CA GLY A 392 8.75 -8.94 14.59
C GLY A 392 7.66 -8.10 13.93
N SER A 393 8.00 -6.92 13.40
CA SER A 393 7.07 -6.06 12.67
C SER A 393 6.59 -6.73 11.37
N MET A 394 7.50 -7.33 10.60
CA MET A 394 7.15 -8.07 9.38
C MET A 394 6.24 -9.26 9.67
N MET A 395 6.55 -10.06 10.69
CA MET A 395 5.70 -11.17 11.10
C MET A 395 4.31 -10.70 11.53
N GLY A 396 4.22 -9.70 12.44
CA GLY A 396 2.94 -9.20 12.93
C GLY A 396 2.04 -8.64 11.81
N TRP A 397 2.62 -7.88 10.88
CA TRP A 397 1.85 -7.30 9.78
C TRP A 397 1.44 -8.36 8.75
N THR A 398 2.36 -9.27 8.40
CA THR A 398 2.09 -10.32 7.41
C THR A 398 1.04 -11.32 7.93
N ASP A 399 1.06 -11.63 9.23
CA ASP A 399 0.03 -12.45 9.88
C ASP A 399 -1.37 -11.82 9.74
N GLY A 400 -1.49 -10.50 9.86
CA GLY A 400 -2.74 -9.78 9.65
C GLY A 400 -3.12 -9.65 8.18
N PHE A 401 -2.15 -9.40 7.31
CA PHE A 401 -2.36 -9.22 5.87
C PHE A 401 -2.81 -10.51 5.18
N LEU A 402 -2.27 -11.67 5.58
CA LEU A 402 -2.56 -12.98 4.97
C LEU A 402 -3.50 -13.84 5.83
N ALA A 403 -4.18 -13.25 6.82
CA ALA A 403 -5.05 -14.00 7.73
C ALA A 403 -6.15 -14.79 7.00
N ASN A 404 -6.68 -14.26 5.89
CA ASN A 404 -7.72 -14.92 5.09
C ASN A 404 -7.23 -16.20 4.38
N TRP A 405 -5.91 -16.40 4.24
CA TRP A 405 -5.34 -17.59 3.59
C TRP A 405 -5.41 -18.82 4.49
N GLY A 406 -5.71 -18.63 5.79
CA GLY A 406 -5.93 -19.71 6.75
C GLY A 406 -4.80 -20.73 6.75
N ARG A 407 -5.13 -22.01 6.52
CA ARG A 407 -4.16 -23.12 6.51
C ARG A 407 -3.04 -22.95 5.47
N VAL A 408 -3.28 -22.26 4.36
CA VAL A 408 -2.22 -22.08 3.35
C VAL A 408 -1.06 -21.25 3.91
N TYR A 409 -1.36 -20.27 4.76
CA TYR A 409 -0.36 -19.41 5.37
C TYR A 409 0.17 -19.96 6.71
N PHE A 410 -0.73 -20.47 7.56
CA PHE A 410 -0.35 -20.93 8.90
C PHE A 410 0.13 -22.39 8.97
N GLY A 411 -0.08 -23.20 7.92
CA GLY A 411 0.17 -24.64 7.88
C GLY A 411 -1.00 -25.46 8.38
#